data_AF-A0A0C3D7E6-F1
#
_entry.id   AF-A0A0C3D7E6-F1
#
_cell.length_a   1.000
_cell.length_b   1.000
_cell.length_c   1.000
_cell.angle_alpha   90.00
_cell.angle_beta   90.00
_cell.angle_gamma   90.00
#
_symmetry.space_group_name_H-M   'P 1'
#
loop_
_entity.id
_entity.type
_entity.pdbx_description
1 polymer ?
#
loop_
_entity_poly.entity_id
_entity_poly.type
_entity_poly.pdbx_seq_one_letter_code
_entity_poly.pdbx_strand_id
1 'polypeptide(L)'
;MGKYFGDMWRDLAKNRQTNGFLGKTSTLMSTDEDCSNTMCWLSYWKDMESLQAFANGPVHKKGLVWYMKTALKEYPGIGIMHETYHIPKGHWETIMFNMRPFGLTATQHFVDDKDAGEKRPVSAVIEAKGKTWDKMRDRMGTSDSA
;
A
#
# COMPACT_ATOMS: atom_id res chain seq x y z
N MET A 1 -4.51 -20.76 -2.26
CA MET A 1 -4.03 -19.45 -1.78
C MET A 1 -4.27 -18.31 -2.78
N GLY A 2 -3.76 -18.40 -4.01
CA GLY A 2 -3.81 -17.31 -5.00
C GLY A 2 -5.20 -16.73 -5.30
N LYS A 3 -6.26 -17.56 -5.25
CA LYS A 3 -7.64 -17.09 -5.42
C LYS A 3 -8.05 -16.10 -4.32
N TYR A 4 -7.91 -16.47 -3.04
CA TYR A 4 -8.36 -15.64 -1.90
C TYR A 4 -7.56 -14.34 -1.83
N PHE A 5 -6.25 -14.41 -2.01
CA PHE A 5 -5.38 -13.24 -2.01
C PHE A 5 -5.68 -12.32 -3.22
N GLY A 6 -5.93 -12.91 -4.38
CA GLY A 6 -6.37 -12.16 -5.56
C GLY A 6 -7.75 -11.51 -5.40
N ASP A 7 -8.69 -12.18 -4.70
CA ASP A 7 -10.01 -11.63 -4.40
C ASP A 7 -9.89 -10.37 -3.52
N MET A 8 -9.00 -10.39 -2.51
CA MET A 8 -8.71 -9.22 -1.67
C MET A 8 -8.20 -8.03 -2.49
N TRP A 9 -7.21 -8.24 -3.38
CA TRP A 9 -6.69 -7.16 -4.21
C TRP A 9 -7.72 -6.62 -5.21
N ARG A 10 -8.57 -7.49 -5.76
CA ARG A 10 -9.66 -7.07 -6.65
C ARG A 10 -10.71 -6.24 -5.91
N ASP A 11 -11.07 -6.63 -4.69
CA ASP A 11 -12.01 -5.88 -3.86
C ASP A 11 -11.46 -4.49 -3.52
N LEU A 12 -10.17 -4.41 -3.14
CA LEU A 12 -9.51 -3.15 -2.86
C LEU A 12 -9.42 -2.23 -4.08
N ALA A 13 -9.09 -2.78 -5.25
CA ALA A 13 -9.02 -2.02 -6.48
C ALA A 13 -10.39 -1.48 -6.93
N LYS A 14 -11.47 -2.26 -6.77
CA LYS A 14 -12.83 -1.86 -7.14
C LYS A 14 -13.36 -0.72 -6.27
N ASN A 15 -13.02 -0.72 -4.98
CA ASN A 15 -13.56 0.22 -4.00
C ASN A 15 -12.56 1.34 -3.61
N ARG A 16 -11.55 1.59 -4.46
CA ARG A 16 -10.40 2.47 -4.15
C ARG A 16 -10.77 3.92 -3.84
N GLN A 17 -11.95 4.38 -4.25
CA GLN A 17 -12.44 5.74 -3.97
C GLN A 17 -12.95 5.92 -2.54
N THR A 18 -13.26 4.83 -1.83
CA THR A 18 -13.96 4.86 -0.53
C THR A 18 -13.26 4.07 0.56
N ASN A 19 -12.40 3.11 0.22
CA ASN A 19 -11.78 2.19 1.18
C ASN A 19 -10.41 2.64 1.73
N GLY A 20 -9.96 3.86 1.43
CA GLY A 20 -8.68 4.41 1.90
C GLY A 20 -7.41 3.72 1.38
N PHE A 21 -7.53 2.78 0.44
CA PHE A 21 -6.40 2.09 -0.18
C PHE A 21 -5.74 2.97 -1.24
N LEU A 22 -4.48 3.33 -1.01
CA LEU A 22 -3.71 4.18 -1.93
C LEU A 22 -3.09 3.38 -3.07
N GLY A 23 -2.78 2.11 -2.84
CA GLY A 23 -2.18 1.23 -3.83
C GLY A 23 -1.20 0.24 -3.21
N LYS A 24 -0.53 -0.53 -4.05
CA LYS A 24 0.49 -1.48 -3.62
C LYS A 24 1.60 -1.64 -4.65
N THR A 25 2.72 -2.21 -4.24
CA THR A 25 3.77 -2.64 -5.18
C THR A 25 3.30 -3.81 -6.05
N SER A 26 4.05 -4.08 -7.12
CA SER A 26 4.11 -5.41 -7.71
C SER A 26 4.62 -6.44 -6.69
N THR A 27 4.52 -7.73 -7.03
CA THR A 27 5.08 -8.79 -6.19
C THR A 27 6.58 -8.58 -6.00
N LEU A 28 6.98 -8.42 -4.75
CA LEU A 28 8.37 -8.46 -4.33
C LEU A 28 8.68 -9.90 -3.94
N MET A 29 9.85 -10.38 -4.32
CA MET A 29 10.27 -11.75 -4.06
C MET A 29 11.77 -11.72 -3.79
N SER A 30 12.21 -12.50 -2.81
CA SER A 30 13.65 -12.74 -2.63
C SER A 30 14.19 -13.45 -3.87
N THR A 31 15.40 -13.09 -4.29
CA THR A 31 16.10 -13.73 -5.42
C THR A 31 17.26 -14.61 -4.96
N ASP A 32 17.49 -14.68 -3.65
CA ASP A 32 18.70 -15.26 -3.08
C ASP A 32 18.55 -16.76 -2.79
N GLU A 33 17.32 -17.30 -2.92
CA GLU A 33 16.97 -18.67 -2.61
C GLU A 33 16.31 -19.36 -3.81
N ASP A 34 16.69 -20.62 -4.07
CA ASP A 34 16.11 -21.42 -5.16
C ASP A 34 14.69 -21.95 -4.81
N CYS A 35 14.34 -21.97 -3.53
CA CYS A 35 13.05 -22.43 -3.02
C CYS A 35 12.65 -21.71 -1.73
N SER A 36 11.45 -21.97 -1.21
CA SER A 36 10.92 -21.29 0.01
C SER A 36 10.80 -19.76 -0.13
N ASN A 37 10.57 -19.30 -1.37
CA ASN A 37 10.46 -17.89 -1.70
C ASN A 37 9.34 -17.20 -0.92
N THR A 38 9.69 -16.09 -0.27
CA THR A 38 8.72 -15.17 0.32
C THR A 38 8.25 -14.20 -0.74
N MET A 39 6.94 -14.22 -1.02
CA MET A 39 6.30 -13.16 -1.81
C MET A 39 5.73 -12.10 -0.89
N CYS A 40 6.09 -10.85 -1.14
CA CYS A 40 5.66 -9.70 -0.36
C CYS A 40 5.05 -8.62 -1.25
N TRP A 41 4.12 -7.85 -0.69
CA TRP A 41 3.59 -6.64 -1.28
C TRP A 41 3.61 -5.55 -0.22
N LEU A 42 4.08 -4.37 -0.59
CA LEU A 42 3.88 -3.18 0.25
C LEU A 42 2.54 -2.58 -0.14
N SER A 43 1.63 -2.47 0.82
CA SER A 43 0.33 -1.85 0.66
C SER A 43 0.30 -0.50 1.37
N TYR A 44 -0.20 0.52 0.69
CA TYR A 44 -0.24 1.88 1.19
C TYR A 44 -1.68 2.29 1.48
N TRP A 45 -1.86 2.91 2.64
CA TRP A 45 -3.16 3.25 3.18
C TRP A 45 -3.15 4.70 3.62
N LYS A 46 -4.29 5.37 3.43
CA LYS A 46 -4.47 6.78 3.83
C LYS A 46 -4.44 6.94 5.35
N ASP A 47 -5.04 5.98 6.05
CA ASP A 47 -5.23 6.00 7.49
C ASP A 47 -5.40 4.57 8.04
N MET A 48 -5.20 4.43 9.36
CA MET A 48 -5.33 3.15 10.05
C MET A 48 -6.77 2.63 10.10
N GLU A 49 -7.76 3.52 10.14
CA GLU A 49 -9.17 3.16 10.20
C GLU A 49 -9.59 2.38 8.95
N SER A 50 -9.22 2.88 7.77
CA SER A 50 -9.47 2.23 6.48
C SER A 50 -8.82 0.86 6.39
N LEU A 51 -7.57 0.72 6.85
CA LEU A 51 -6.87 -0.57 6.90
C LEU A 51 -7.59 -1.55 7.85
N GLN A 52 -8.00 -1.11 9.03
CA GLN A 52 -8.73 -1.93 9.99
C GLN A 52 -10.10 -2.35 9.45
N ALA A 53 -10.82 -1.45 8.78
CA ALA A 53 -12.10 -1.74 8.14
C ALA A 53 -11.94 -2.85 7.09
N PHE A 54 -10.90 -2.78 6.25
CA PHE A 54 -10.58 -3.84 5.30
C PHE A 54 -10.23 -5.17 5.99
N ALA A 55 -9.36 -5.15 7.00
CA ALA A 55 -8.94 -6.35 7.73
C ALA A 55 -10.12 -7.06 8.41
N ASN A 56 -11.11 -6.29 8.88
CA ASN A 56 -12.37 -6.78 9.45
C ASN A 56 -13.44 -7.10 8.41
N GLY A 57 -13.19 -6.78 7.14
CA GLY A 57 -14.10 -6.98 6.02
C GLY A 57 -14.29 -8.45 5.63
N PRO A 58 -15.38 -8.77 4.91
CA PRO A 58 -15.75 -10.14 4.58
C PRO A 58 -14.73 -10.84 3.68
N VAL A 59 -14.12 -10.12 2.71
CA VAL A 59 -13.15 -10.73 1.78
C VAL A 59 -11.86 -11.14 2.49
N HIS A 60 -11.38 -10.31 3.41
CA HIS A 60 -10.18 -10.60 4.21
C HIS A 60 -10.44 -11.76 5.18
N LYS A 61 -11.53 -11.69 5.95
CA LYS A 61 -11.96 -12.76 6.87
C LYS A 61 -12.12 -14.11 6.17
N LYS A 62 -12.70 -14.13 4.98
CA LYS A 62 -12.86 -15.37 4.19
C LYS A 62 -11.51 -16.03 3.87
N GLY A 63 -10.52 -15.25 3.47
CA GLY A 63 -9.16 -15.74 3.21
C GLY A 63 -8.46 -16.24 4.46
N LEU A 64 -8.59 -15.50 5.58
CA LEU A 64 -8.02 -15.89 6.86
C LEU A 64 -8.64 -17.19 7.40
N VAL A 65 -9.96 -17.33 7.34
CA VAL A 65 -10.66 -18.56 7.76
C VAL A 65 -10.21 -19.75 6.92
N TRP A 66 -10.09 -19.59 5.59
CA TRP A 66 -9.57 -20.63 4.73
C TRP A 66 -8.12 -21.00 5.10
N TYR A 67 -7.27 -20.01 5.36
CA TYR A 67 -5.88 -20.26 5.76
C TYR A 67 -5.82 -21.08 7.05
N MET A 68 -6.51 -20.63 8.10
CA MET A 68 -6.49 -21.23 9.42
C MET A 68 -7.12 -22.63 9.46
N LYS A 69 -8.23 -22.85 8.73
CA LYS A 69 -8.97 -24.12 8.80
C LYS A 69 -8.50 -25.17 7.80
N THR A 70 -7.99 -24.75 6.65
CA THR A 70 -7.66 -25.62 5.52
C THR A 70 -6.16 -25.58 5.22
N ALA A 71 -5.62 -24.40 4.92
CA ALA A 71 -4.28 -24.31 4.35
C ALA A 71 -3.18 -24.81 5.31
N LEU A 72 -3.28 -24.52 6.61
CA LEU A 72 -2.32 -25.01 7.61
C LEU A 72 -2.21 -26.54 7.68
N LYS A 73 -3.28 -27.25 7.33
CA LYS A 73 -3.32 -28.72 7.36
C LYS A 73 -2.86 -29.34 6.04
N GLU A 74 -3.29 -28.75 4.93
CA GLU A 74 -3.05 -29.29 3.59
C GLU A 74 -1.68 -28.88 3.02
N TYR A 75 -1.13 -27.75 3.48
CA TYR A 75 0.08 -27.15 2.92
C TYR A 75 1.06 -26.74 4.03
N PRO A 76 1.79 -27.69 4.64
CA PRO A 76 2.65 -27.43 5.80
C PRO A 76 3.83 -26.49 5.51
N GLY A 77 4.21 -26.31 4.24
CA GLY A 77 5.26 -25.39 3.82
C GLY A 77 4.81 -23.93 3.62
N ILE A 78 3.56 -23.58 3.90
CA ILE A 78 3.03 -22.23 3.65
C ILE A 78 2.87 -21.43 4.95
N GLY A 79 3.68 -20.37 5.08
CA GLY A 79 3.53 -19.33 6.09
C GLY A 79 2.80 -18.08 5.57
N ILE A 80 2.25 -17.29 6.49
CA ILE A 80 1.84 -15.90 6.22
C ILE A 80 2.45 -14.99 7.29
N MET A 81 2.80 -13.78 6.87
CA MET A 81 3.29 -12.71 7.73
C MET A 81 2.68 -11.38 7.27
N HIS A 82 2.58 -10.42 8.19
CA HIS A 82 2.36 -9.02 7.84
C HIS A 82 3.07 -8.11 8.86
N GLU A 83 3.55 -6.96 8.39
CA GLU A 83 4.07 -5.90 9.24
C GLU A 83 3.28 -4.63 8.92
N THR A 84 2.93 -3.85 9.94
CA THR A 84 2.18 -2.60 9.78
C THR A 84 2.93 -1.48 10.45
N TYR A 85 3.30 -0.47 9.66
CA TYR A 85 3.97 0.73 10.14
C TYR A 85 3.04 1.93 9.98
N HIS A 86 2.70 2.58 11.09
CA HIS A 86 1.95 3.83 11.09
C HIS A 86 2.93 5.00 11.21
N ILE A 87 3.04 5.79 10.15
CA ILE A 87 4.01 6.89 10.04
C ILE A 87 3.25 8.21 9.98
N PRO A 88 3.36 9.09 11.00
CA PRO A 88 2.70 10.38 11.00
C PRO A 88 3.17 11.29 9.85
N LYS A 89 2.34 12.29 9.51
CA LYS A 89 2.74 13.35 8.57
C LYS A 89 4.07 13.97 9.02
N GLY A 90 4.97 14.21 8.07
CA GLY A 90 6.29 14.79 8.33
C GLY A 90 7.38 13.80 8.76
N HIS A 91 7.06 12.50 8.89
CA HIS A 91 8.01 11.47 9.32
C HIS A 91 8.39 10.49 8.21
N TRP A 92 8.13 10.86 6.95
CA TRP A 92 8.48 10.08 5.78
C TRP A 92 8.84 10.99 4.62
N GLU A 93 9.75 10.54 3.76
CA GLU A 93 10.00 11.12 2.45
C GLU A 93 10.11 10.01 1.40
N THR A 94 9.91 10.36 0.13
CA THR A 94 10.14 9.43 -0.98
C THR A 94 10.77 10.20 -2.14
N ILE A 95 11.99 9.82 -2.51
CA ILE A 95 12.77 10.47 -3.56
C ILE A 95 12.98 9.45 -4.66
N MET A 96 12.61 9.80 -5.88
CA MET A 96 12.81 8.97 -7.07
C MET A 96 13.68 9.74 -8.05
N PHE A 97 14.74 9.12 -8.58
CA PHE A 97 15.62 9.71 -9.58
C PHE A 97 15.85 8.71 -10.70
N ASN A 98 15.53 9.10 -11.94
CA ASN A 98 15.67 8.26 -13.14
C ASN A 98 15.11 6.83 -12.98
N MET A 99 13.93 6.71 -12.37
CA MET A 99 13.27 5.42 -12.14
C MET A 99 11.79 5.49 -12.49
N ARG A 100 11.22 4.35 -12.87
CA ARG A 100 9.75 4.25 -13.00
C ARG A 100 9.11 4.42 -11.62
N PRO A 101 7.88 4.98 -11.54
CA PRO A 101 7.15 5.04 -10.29
C PRO A 101 7.08 3.67 -9.61
N PHE A 102 7.45 3.63 -8.33
CA PHE A 102 7.50 2.43 -7.52
C PHE A 102 7.14 2.74 -6.07
N GLY A 103 6.60 1.75 -5.37
CA GLY A 103 6.18 1.91 -3.97
C GLY A 103 5.14 3.03 -3.85
N LEU A 104 5.37 3.95 -2.91
CA LEU A 104 4.45 5.04 -2.62
C LEU A 104 4.24 5.98 -3.83
N THR A 105 5.25 6.17 -4.69
CA THR A 105 5.13 7.06 -5.86
C THR A 105 4.27 6.49 -6.98
N ALA A 106 4.02 5.18 -6.98
CA ALA A 106 3.08 4.53 -7.89
C ALA A 106 1.61 4.60 -7.40
N THR A 107 1.37 5.15 -6.20
CA THR A 107 0.04 5.25 -5.62
C THR A 107 -0.70 6.48 -6.14
N GLN A 108 -2.03 6.47 -5.98
CA GLN A 108 -2.90 7.59 -6.31
C GLN A 108 -3.90 7.75 -5.17
N HIS A 109 -4.25 8.99 -4.87
CA HIS A 109 -5.36 9.30 -3.98
C HIS A 109 -6.47 9.98 -4.77
N PHE A 110 -7.70 9.80 -4.33
CA PHE A 110 -8.86 10.38 -4.97
C PHE A 110 -9.22 11.69 -4.26
N VAL A 111 -9.34 12.77 -5.03
CA VAL A 111 -9.76 14.08 -4.56
C VAL A 111 -11.09 14.45 -5.18
N ASP A 112 -11.92 15.18 -4.43
CA ASP A 112 -13.20 15.67 -4.94
C ASP A 112 -12.93 16.70 -6.04
N ASP A 113 -13.48 16.47 -7.23
CA ASP A 113 -13.48 17.44 -8.32
C ASP A 113 -14.75 18.29 -8.22
N LYS A 114 -14.58 19.57 -7.90
CA LYS A 114 -15.71 20.49 -7.71
C LYS A 114 -16.48 20.77 -9.00
N ASP A 115 -15.85 20.54 -10.16
CA ASP A 115 -16.43 20.88 -11.47
C ASP A 115 -17.06 19.66 -12.15
N ALA A 116 -16.54 18.45 -11.87
CA ALA A 116 -17.01 17.21 -12.50
C ALA A 116 -18.03 16.40 -11.66
N GLY A 117 -18.17 16.70 -10.36
CA GLY A 117 -19.06 15.95 -9.46
C GLY A 117 -18.59 14.53 -9.13
N GLU A 118 -17.45 14.10 -9.66
CA GLU A 118 -16.82 12.80 -9.42
C GLU A 118 -15.42 12.96 -8.81
N LYS A 119 -14.94 11.93 -8.10
CA LYS A 119 -13.58 11.94 -7.56
C LYS A 119 -12.56 11.61 -8.64
N ARG A 120 -11.55 12.46 -8.81
CA ARG A 120 -10.44 12.22 -9.74
C ARG A 120 -9.21 11.64 -9.04
N PRO A 121 -8.48 10.68 -9.66
CA PRO A 121 -7.23 10.19 -9.13
C PRO A 121 -6.12 11.22 -9.36
N VAL A 122 -5.32 11.50 -8.33
CA VAL A 122 -4.16 12.38 -8.39
C VAL A 122 -2.92 11.68 -7.84
N SER A 123 -1.78 11.94 -8.47
CA SER A 123 -0.47 11.50 -7.99
C SER A 123 0.03 12.46 -6.90
N ALA A 124 0.72 11.92 -5.90
CA ALA A 124 1.42 12.72 -4.90
C ALA A 124 2.84 13.13 -5.35
N VAL A 125 3.29 12.67 -6.52
CA VAL A 125 4.62 12.97 -7.05
C VAL A 125 4.66 14.42 -7.54
N ILE A 126 5.65 15.16 -7.05
CA ILE A 126 5.96 16.52 -7.49
C ILE A 126 7.38 16.57 -8.03
N GLU A 127 7.64 17.54 -8.91
CA GLU A 127 8.99 17.82 -9.37
C GLU A 127 9.81 18.41 -8.22
N ALA A 128 10.99 17.83 -7.94
CA ALA A 128 11.87 18.32 -6.90
C ALA A 128 12.75 19.47 -7.44
N LYS A 129 12.35 20.72 -7.19
CA LYS A 129 13.09 21.93 -7.60
C LYS A 129 13.17 22.96 -6.46
N GLY A 130 14.27 23.71 -6.41
CA GLY A 130 14.48 24.77 -5.41
C GLY A 130 14.39 24.23 -3.98
N LYS A 131 13.63 24.91 -3.12
CA LYS A 131 13.54 24.60 -1.67
C LYS A 131 13.15 23.16 -1.36
N THR A 132 12.34 22.51 -2.20
CA THR A 132 11.96 21.11 -1.97
C THR A 132 13.09 20.13 -2.28
N TRP A 133 14.21 20.55 -2.86
CA TRP A 133 15.39 19.71 -3.03
C TRP A 133 16.44 19.96 -1.95
N ASP A 134 16.50 21.19 -1.43
CA ASP A 134 17.57 21.68 -0.57
C ASP A 134 17.77 20.86 0.71
N LYS A 135 16.68 20.51 1.44
CA LYS A 135 16.78 19.78 2.71
C LYS A 135 15.70 18.72 2.86
N MET A 136 16.03 17.64 3.57
CA MET A 136 15.09 16.57 3.96
C MET A 136 13.87 17.12 4.70
N ARG A 137 14.07 18.07 5.61
CA ARG A 137 12.97 18.69 6.37
C ARG A 137 11.97 19.40 5.47
N ASP A 138 12.45 20.06 4.41
CA ASP A 138 11.60 20.75 3.44
C ASP A 138 10.81 19.74 2.60
N ARG A 139 11.42 18.61 2.21
CA ARG A 139 10.74 17.50 1.52
C ARG A 139 9.65 16.84 2.35
N MET A 140 9.90 16.67 3.65
CA MET A 140 8.92 16.13 4.58
C MET A 140 7.83 17.14 4.95
N GLY A 141 7.97 18.42 4.57
CA GLY A 141 7.03 19.48 4.95
C GLY A 141 7.06 19.80 6.45
N THR A 142 8.25 19.72 7.05
CA THR A 142 8.50 19.94 8.49
C THR A 142 9.22 21.27 8.78
N SER A 143 9.18 22.22 7.85
CA SER A 143 9.97 23.45 7.93
C SER A 143 9.64 24.37 9.11
N ASP A 144 8.51 24.15 9.81
CA ASP A 144 8.03 25.01 10.91
C ASP A 144 7.91 24.29 12.27
N SER A 145 8.75 23.31 12.58
CA SER A 145 8.71 22.65 13.90
C SER A 145 10.10 22.22 14.39
N ALA A 146 10.84 23.17 14.95
CA ALA A 146 11.92 22.96 15.93
C ALA A 146 12.12 24.24 16.74
#